data_AF-A0A0K0CT26-F1
#
_entry.id   AF-A0A0K0CT26-F1
#
_cell.length_a   1.000
_cell.length_b   1.000
_cell.length_c   1.000
_cell.angle_alpha   90.00
_cell.angle_beta   90.00
_cell.angle_gamma   90.00
#
_symmetry.space_group_name_H-M   'P 1'
#
loop_
_entity.id
_entity.type
_entity.pdbx_description
1 polymer ?
#
loop_
_entity_poly.entity_id
_entity_poly.type
_entity_poly.pdbx_seq_one_letter_code
_entity_poly.pdbx_strand_id
1 'polypeptide(L)' 'MQCDNYQTCCLFSDGQQGCCPFTAANCCPTRSSCCPAGFRCDEKGCLRMSKEAQNFSE' A
#
# COMPACT_ATOMS: atom_id res chain seq x y z
N MET A 1 -6.81 -15.30 -6.58
CA MET A 1 -5.67 -15.32 -5.65
C MET A 1 -6.23 -14.94 -4.29
N GLN A 2 -5.97 -15.72 -3.25
CA GLN A 2 -6.52 -15.47 -1.91
C GLN A 2 -5.36 -15.07 -1.01
N CYS A 3 -5.33 -13.81 -0.57
CA CYS A 3 -4.37 -13.36 0.43
C CYS A 3 -4.86 -13.80 1.82
N ASP A 4 -3.92 -14.09 2.73
CA ASP A 4 -4.25 -14.49 4.09
C ASP A 4 -4.94 -13.37 4.88
N ASN A 5 -5.56 -13.67 6.03
CA ASN A 5 -6.24 -12.64 6.84
C ASN A 5 -5.29 -11.53 7.32
N TYR A 6 -4.00 -11.86 7.44
CA TYR A 6 -2.95 -10.93 7.85
C TYR A 6 -2.32 -10.19 6.66
N GLN A 7 -2.84 -10.42 5.46
CA GLN A 7 -2.31 -9.85 4.23
C GLN A 7 -3.33 -8.92 3.57
N THR A 8 -2.83 -7.84 2.99
CA THR A 8 -3.66 -6.91 2.23
C THR A 8 -3.55 -7.25 0.74
N CYS A 9 -4.68 -7.49 0.07
CA CYS A 9 -4.72 -7.69 -1.38
C CYS A 9 -4.65 -6.33 -2.08
N CYS A 10 -3.67 -6.15 -2.96
CA CYS A 10 -3.48 -4.93 -3.72
C CYS A 10 -3.56 -5.22 -5.22
N LEU A 11 -4.29 -4.38 -5.96
CA LEU A 11 -4.23 -4.31 -7.40
C LEU A 11 -3.16 -3.30 -7.83
N PHE A 12 -2.31 -3.71 -8.77
CA PHE A 12 -1.30 -2.88 -9.38
C PHE A 12 -1.78 -2.32 -10.74
N SER A 13 -1.15 -1.25 -11.21
CA SER A 13 -1.56 -0.55 -12.44
C SER A 13 -1.43 -1.40 -13.71
N ASP A 14 -0.64 -2.46 -13.67
CA ASP A 14 -0.49 -3.45 -14.73
C ASP A 14 -1.58 -4.55 -14.70
N GLY A 15 -2.53 -4.46 -13.77
CA GLY A 15 -3.59 -5.44 -13.58
C GLY A 15 -3.18 -6.67 -12.79
N GLN A 16 -1.94 -6.72 -12.28
CA GLN A 16 -1.50 -7.78 -11.38
C GLN A 16 -2.03 -7.56 -9.97
N GLN A 17 -2.42 -8.64 -9.30
CA GLN A 17 -2.75 -8.62 -7.88
C GLN A 17 -1.58 -9.16 -7.06
N GLY A 18 -1.20 -8.45 -6.01
CA GLY A 18 -0.19 -8.88 -5.05
C GLY A 18 -0.73 -8.91 -3.62
N CYS A 19 -0.16 -9.79 -2.80
CA CYS A 19 -0.47 -9.86 -1.38
C CYS A 19 0.63 -9.18 -0.56
N CYS A 20 0.25 -8.18 0.22
CA CYS A 20 1.16 -7.51 1.15
C CYS A 20 1.23 -8.30 2.46
N PRO A 21 2.42 -8.52 3.06
CA PRO A 21 2.55 -9.22 4.33
C PRO A 21 2.10 -8.40 5.56
N PHE A 22 1.49 -7.22 5.34
CA PHE A 22 1.04 -6.33 6.40
C PHE A 22 -0.48 -6.19 6.37
N THR A 23 -1.09 -6.19 7.56
CA THR A 23 -2.49 -5.81 7.79
C THR A 23 -2.63 -4.29 7.66
N ALA A 24 -3.69 -3.83 6.99
CA ALA A 24 -3.95 -2.40 6.73
C ALA A 24 -2.82 -1.68 5.98
N ALA A 25 -2.16 -2.37 5.05
CA ALA A 25 -1.14 -1.78 4.19
C ALA A 25 -1.77 -0.81 3.18
N ASN A 26 -1.06 0.27 2.85
CA ASN A 26 -1.39 1.07 1.68
C ASN A 26 -0.81 0.41 0.42
N CYS A 27 -1.68 0.16 -0.55
CA CYS A 27 -1.32 -0.37 -1.85
C CYS A 27 -0.64 0.71 -2.69
N CYS A 28 0.60 0.46 -3.16
CA CYS A 28 1.28 1.37 -4.10
C CYS A 28 1.21 0.80 -5.52
N PRO A 29 0.25 1.28 -6.36
CA PRO A 29 0.06 0.76 -7.71
C PRO A 29 1.26 1.02 -8.65
N THR A 30 2.09 2.03 -8.36
CA THR A 30 3.25 2.45 -9.16
C THR A 30 4.49 1.58 -9.02
N ARG A 31 4.67 0.87 -7.90
CA ARG A 31 5.92 0.13 -7.61
C ARG A 31 5.73 -1.35 -7.36
N SER A 32 4.53 -1.88 -7.59
CA SER A 32 4.18 -3.27 -7.25
C SER A 32 4.57 -3.62 -5.80
N SER A 33 4.52 -2.63 -4.90
CA SER A 33 5.03 -2.69 -3.52
C SER A 33 3.96 -2.17 -2.56
N CYS A 34 4.04 -2.60 -1.30
CA CYS A 34 3.08 -2.22 -0.27
C CYS A 34 3.76 -1.46 0.85
N CYS A 35 3.10 -0.44 1.39
CA CYS A 35 3.60 0.29 2.54
C CYS A 35 2.80 -0.07 3.80
N PRO A 36 3.45 -0.26 4.96
CA PRO A 36 2.74 -0.50 6.21
C PRO A 36 1.86 0.70 6.60
N ALA A 37 0.90 0.46 7.50
CA ALA A 37 0.03 1.52 8.01
C ALA A 37 0.85 2.72 8.55
N GLY A 38 0.46 3.93 8.16
CA GLY A 38 1.18 5.16 8.50
C GLY A 38 2.31 5.54 7.53
N PHE A 39 2.48 4.81 6.43
CA PHE A 39 3.41 5.15 5.35
C PHE A 39 2.66 5.45 4.05
N ARG A 40 3.20 6.38 3.25
CA ARG A 40 2.69 6.75 1.93
C ARG A 40 3.59 6.21 0.84
N CYS A 41 2.94 5.86 -0.25
CA CYS A 41 3.60 5.56 -1.51
C CYS A 41 4.12 6.85 -2.12
N ASP A 42 5.42 6.92 -2.36
CA ASP A 42 6.10 7.97 -3.10
C ASP A 42 6.92 7.35 -4.24
N GLU A 43 7.31 8.13 -5.23
CA GLU A 43 8.13 7.68 -6.36
C GLU A 43 9.44 7.03 -5.88
N LYS A 44 9.95 7.47 -4.72
CA LYS A 44 11.19 6.95 -4.12
C LYS A 44 10.99 5.75 -3.20
N GLY A 45 9.76 5.43 -2.75
CA GLY A 45 9.46 4.30 -1.86
C GLY A 45 8.39 4.60 -0.81
N CYS A 46 8.40 3.85 0.30
CA CYS A 46 7.49 4.09 1.42
C CYS A 46 8.01 5.21 2.32
N LEU A 47 7.40 6.39 2.23
CA LEU A 47 7.72 7.50 3.11
C LEU A 47 6.87 7.43 4.37
N ARG A 48 7.51 7.50 5.54
CA ARG A 48 6.79 7.54 6.82
C ARG A 48 6.05 8.86 6.90
N MET A 49 4.72 8.81 6.91
CA MET A 49 3.91 10.01 7.08
C MET A 49 4.02 10.44 8.53
N SER A 50 4.84 11.45 8.80
CA SER A 50 4.61 12.31 9.95
C SER A 50 3.30 13.05 9.65
N LYS A 51 2.29 12.82 10.51
CA LYS A 51 0.96 13.45 10.75
C LYS A 51 0.21 14.25 9.66
N GLU A 52 0.80 14.72 8.57
CA GLU A 52 0.19 15.67 7.63
C GLU A 52 -0.45 15.04 6.37
N ALA A 53 -0.31 13.73 6.14
CA ALA A 53 -0.73 13.11 4.88
C ALA A 53 -1.85 12.05 5.00
N GLN A 54 -2.58 12.01 6.12
CA GLN A 54 -3.76 11.15 6.31
C GLN A 54 -5.09 11.74 5.79
N ASN A 55 -5.11 12.98 5.32
CA ASN A 55 -6.36 13.61 4.86
C ASN A 55 -6.48 13.57 3.34
N PHE A 56 -6.66 12.37 2.78
CA PHE A 56 -7.22 12.23 1.44
C PHE A 56 -8.75 12.10 1.59
N SER A 57 -9.38 13.26 1.73
CA SER A 57 -10.81 13.46 1.50
C SER A 57 -10.93 14.47 0.37
N GLU A 58 -10.91 13.97 -0.87
CA GLU A 58 -11.93 14.20 -1.90
C GLU A 58 -11.66 13.28 -3.10
#